data_AF-W0AHA6-F1
#
_entry.id   AF-W0AHA6-F1
#
_cell.length_a   1.000
_cell.length_b   1.000
_cell.length_c   1.000
_cell.angle_alpha   90.00
_cell.angle_beta   90.00
_cell.angle_gamma   90.00
#
_symmetry.space_group_name_H-M   'P 1'
#
loop_
_entity.id
_entity.type
_entity.pdbx_description
1 polymer ?
#
loop_
_entity_poly.entity_id
_entity_poly.type
_entity_poly.pdbx_seq_one_letter_code
_entity_poly.pdbx_strand_id
1 'polypeptide(L)'
;MRISPGRTTSRRPRRRGWIAPATAAPPCNAAAPPALSHGIEPMYQDPNAFDPNDDDAVSDTAIAIVGMSCRFANARGLDAYWSLLSEGREGVETYSDEELIAAGVSPAMLRNRNYVRRGAPLTDMECFDASLFGLSPRDAAIMDPQHRHFLECAWEALENAGHTPQRFDGTIGVFAGSGHNAYMPYNLLTNPKLVRDVGLFLLRHTSNDKDFLTTRVSYLFDLKGPSINVQTACSTSLVSIHMAAQSLISGECDMAIAGGTSIELPHRQGYVFEEGEILSPDGHCRPFDADSQGTVFGSGVAVVALRRLADAIEAGDHIYAVLRGSAINNDGAGKVGYLAPSVDGQAKVIAEALAMADVDAGSISYVEAHGTGTPVGDPIEIAALTQAFRQSTDRVGHCAIGSVKANIGHTDTAAGAAGLIKVALSLHNRELPASLNFTAPNPGCAFEGSPFRVQAARAPWLTAGGRGPPSRAARASARSASAAPMRMSCLRKRRRGAPAAAAAAARSC
;
A
#
# COMPACT_ATOMS: atom_id res chain seq x y z
N MET A 1 10.83 22.71 44.46
CA MET A 1 11.75 22.80 45.61
C MET A 1 13.16 22.98 45.05
N ARG A 2 13.83 24.07 45.45
CA ARG A 2 15.23 24.49 45.17
C ARG A 2 15.64 24.84 43.72
N ILE A 3 15.41 26.11 43.41
CA ILE A 3 16.18 26.96 42.48
C ILE A 3 17.23 27.71 43.33
N SER A 4 18.44 27.94 42.80
CA SER A 4 19.26 29.10 43.16
C SER A 4 20.27 29.47 42.07
N PRO A 5 20.69 30.75 41.98
CA PRO A 5 21.01 31.42 40.73
C PRO A 5 22.44 31.98 40.64
N GLY A 6 22.86 32.40 39.44
CA GLY A 6 24.07 33.20 39.25
C GLY A 6 24.05 34.00 37.94
N ARG A 7 23.81 35.31 38.04
CA ARG A 7 24.25 36.35 37.07
C ARG A 7 25.78 36.51 37.21
N THR A 8 26.59 37.00 36.25
CA THR A 8 26.58 38.32 35.59
C THR A 8 27.66 38.40 34.49
N THR A 9 27.31 39.03 33.34
CA THR A 9 28.05 40.01 32.51
C THR A 9 29.52 39.79 32.08
N SER A 10 29.81 39.83 30.77
CA SER A 10 30.21 41.05 30.02
C SER A 10 31.12 40.78 28.79
N ARG A 11 31.00 41.67 27.80
CA ARG A 11 31.97 42.11 26.78
C ARG A 11 32.22 41.29 25.49
N ARG A 12 31.76 41.90 24.40
CA ARG A 12 32.26 41.78 23.01
C ARG A 12 33.72 42.27 22.89
N PRO A 13 34.41 41.86 21.82
CA PRO A 13 35.12 42.82 20.97
C PRO A 13 34.72 42.74 19.49
N ARG A 14 34.97 43.85 18.80
CA ARG A 14 34.74 44.13 17.37
C ARG A 14 36.05 44.02 16.58
N ARG A 15 35.89 43.69 15.28
CA ARG A 15 36.66 44.09 14.07
C ARG A 15 38.03 43.44 13.75
N ARG A 16 38.12 42.89 12.52
CA ARG A 16 38.98 43.24 11.34
C ARG A 16 38.83 42.07 10.34
N GLY A 17 38.53 42.17 9.04
CA GLY A 17 38.67 43.24 8.05
C GLY A 17 39.83 42.90 7.11
N TRP A 18 39.58 42.24 5.98
CA TRP A 18 40.54 42.09 4.86
C TRP A 18 39.82 42.17 3.51
N ILE A 19 40.24 43.14 2.70
CA ILE A 19 39.90 43.40 1.30
C ILE A 19 41.14 43.02 0.45
N ALA A 20 40.89 42.64 -0.80
CA ALA A 20 41.78 42.12 -1.85
C ALA A 20 43.07 42.94 -2.18
N PRO A 21 43.87 42.48 -3.16
CA PRO A 21 43.74 43.14 -4.46
C PRO A 21 43.80 42.23 -5.70
N ALA A 22 43.19 42.73 -6.78
CA ALA A 22 43.33 42.28 -8.15
C ALA A 22 44.50 43.00 -8.84
N THR A 23 45.14 42.36 -9.83
CA THR A 23 45.98 43.02 -10.84
C THR A 23 45.77 42.36 -12.20
N ALA A 24 45.67 43.19 -13.25
CA ALA A 24 45.25 42.86 -14.60
C ALA A 24 46.37 43.01 -15.66
N ALA A 25 46.24 42.20 -16.73
CA ALA A 25 46.58 42.39 -18.17
C ALA A 25 48.08 42.52 -18.58
N PRO A 26 48.52 42.06 -19.80
CA PRO A 26 48.04 42.57 -21.10
C PRO A 26 47.84 41.52 -22.24
N PRO A 27 47.32 41.93 -23.43
CA PRO A 27 46.93 41.04 -24.54
C PRO A 27 47.98 40.99 -25.67
N CYS A 28 47.97 39.93 -26.48
CA CYS A 28 48.57 39.99 -27.82
C CYS A 28 47.88 39.05 -28.81
N ASN A 29 47.38 39.64 -29.89
CA ASN A 29 46.90 38.98 -31.10
C ASN A 29 48.06 38.26 -31.81
N ALA A 30 47.78 37.05 -32.33
CA ALA A 30 48.46 36.51 -33.50
C ALA A 30 47.47 35.64 -34.28
N ALA A 31 47.33 35.94 -35.57
CA ALA A 31 46.46 35.26 -36.52
C ALA A 31 47.23 34.18 -37.30
N ALA A 32 46.58 33.05 -37.60
CA ALA A 32 46.78 32.16 -38.78
C ALA A 32 45.81 30.94 -38.68
N PRO A 33 45.61 30.13 -39.73
CA PRO A 33 45.10 30.36 -41.09
C PRO A 33 43.80 29.50 -41.34
N PRO A 34 43.21 29.41 -42.56
CA PRO A 34 41.82 28.97 -42.72
C PRO A 34 41.60 27.47 -42.99
N ALA A 35 40.35 27.07 -42.72
CA ALA A 35 39.59 25.91 -43.20
C ALA A 35 39.90 24.52 -42.60
N LEU A 36 38.88 23.92 -41.97
CA LEU A 36 38.01 22.91 -42.60
C LEU A 36 36.80 22.65 -41.69
N SER A 37 35.61 22.95 -42.21
CA SER A 37 34.32 22.65 -41.61
C SER A 37 34.06 21.15 -41.68
N HIS A 38 34.16 20.43 -40.57
CA HIS A 38 33.40 19.19 -40.34
C HIS A 38 32.76 19.32 -38.97
N GLY A 39 31.44 19.48 -38.97
CA GLY A 39 30.62 19.50 -37.78
C GLY A 39 30.75 18.16 -37.05
N ILE A 40 31.12 18.24 -35.79
CA ILE A 40 30.86 17.18 -34.82
C ILE A 40 30.13 17.90 -33.70
N GLU A 41 28.80 17.89 -33.78
CA GLU A 41 28.00 18.17 -32.59
C GLU A 41 28.33 17.10 -31.54
N PRO A 42 28.50 17.47 -30.26
CA PRO A 42 28.66 16.49 -29.21
C PRO A 42 27.34 15.73 -29.05
N MET A 43 27.27 14.57 -29.70
CA MET A 43 26.21 13.59 -29.56
C MET A 43 26.38 12.88 -28.20
N TYR A 44 26.16 13.63 -27.11
CA TYR A 44 25.87 13.06 -25.81
C TYR A 44 24.36 13.12 -25.61
N GLN A 45 23.66 12.21 -26.29
CA GLN A 45 22.26 11.94 -26.00
C GLN A 45 22.23 11.12 -24.71
N ASP A 46 21.68 11.70 -23.65
CA ASP A 46 21.37 10.97 -22.43
C ASP A 46 20.51 9.75 -22.80
N PRO A 47 20.95 8.50 -22.52
CA PRO A 47 20.19 7.30 -22.82
C PRO A 47 18.82 7.26 -22.11
N ASN A 48 18.58 8.13 -21.13
CA ASN A 48 17.32 8.30 -20.39
C ASN A 48 16.36 9.37 -20.94
N ALA A 49 16.72 10.12 -21.99
CA ALA A 49 15.83 11.14 -22.53
C ALA A 49 14.62 10.53 -23.23
N PHE A 50 13.42 10.92 -22.78
CA PHE A 50 12.11 10.60 -23.37
C PHE A 50 11.96 11.26 -24.76
N ASP A 51 11.38 10.55 -25.73
CA ASP A 51 11.09 11.07 -27.08
C ASP A 51 9.62 11.55 -27.13
N PRO A 52 9.36 12.86 -27.28
CA PRO A 52 8.00 13.41 -27.25
C PRO A 52 7.16 13.11 -28.49
N ASN A 53 7.67 12.39 -29.51
CA ASN A 53 6.99 12.16 -30.79
C ASN A 53 6.47 10.71 -31.01
N ASP A 54 6.38 9.86 -29.98
CA ASP A 54 5.82 8.50 -30.12
C ASP A 54 4.28 8.52 -29.96
N ASP A 55 3.57 8.50 -31.10
CA ASP A 55 2.13 8.71 -31.34
C ASP A 55 1.14 7.73 -30.66
N ASP A 56 1.55 6.95 -29.67
CA ASP A 56 0.63 6.33 -28.71
C ASP A 56 0.21 7.43 -27.71
N ALA A 57 -0.78 8.23 -28.11
CA ALA A 57 -1.33 9.34 -27.36
C ALA A 57 -1.36 9.00 -25.86
N VAL A 58 -0.74 9.84 -25.04
CA VAL A 58 -0.88 9.79 -23.59
C VAL A 58 -2.39 9.85 -23.33
N SER A 59 -3.01 8.72 -22.97
CA SER A 59 -4.43 8.69 -22.66
C SER A 59 -4.67 9.75 -21.58
N ASP A 60 -5.63 10.65 -21.80
CA ASP A 60 -5.97 11.72 -20.86
C ASP A 60 -6.37 11.18 -19.47
N THR A 61 -6.67 9.88 -19.38
CA THR A 61 -7.03 9.18 -18.14
C THR A 61 -5.86 8.50 -17.43
N ALA A 62 -4.64 8.51 -18.01
CA ALA A 62 -3.49 7.83 -17.43
C ALA A 62 -2.93 8.59 -16.23
N ILE A 63 -2.68 7.87 -15.12
CA ILE A 63 -2.17 8.43 -13.87
C ILE A 63 -0.79 7.85 -13.58
N ALA A 64 0.19 8.72 -13.32
CA ALA A 64 1.54 8.35 -12.91
C ALA A 64 1.60 8.15 -11.39
N ILE A 65 2.29 7.10 -10.96
CA ILE A 65 2.78 6.96 -9.57
C ILE A 65 4.13 7.66 -9.50
N VAL A 66 4.15 8.85 -8.90
CA VAL A 66 5.35 9.70 -8.84
C VAL A 66 6.12 9.55 -7.53
N GLY A 67 5.47 9.08 -6.47
CA GLY A 67 6.12 8.77 -5.19
C GLY A 67 5.41 7.68 -4.42
N MET A 68 6.12 7.02 -3.51
CA MET A 68 5.59 5.94 -2.68
C MET A 68 6.28 5.94 -1.31
N SER A 69 5.57 5.52 -0.27
CA SER A 69 6.16 5.11 1.01
C SER A 69 5.37 3.95 1.61
N CYS A 70 6.06 3.07 2.32
CA CYS A 70 5.44 1.98 3.03
C CYS A 70 6.20 1.55 4.28
N ARG A 71 5.47 0.92 5.20
CA ARG A 71 6.00 0.27 6.41
C ARG A 71 5.21 -0.97 6.69
N PHE A 72 5.89 -2.09 6.87
CA PHE A 72 5.32 -3.40 7.17
C PHE A 72 6.17 -4.11 8.23
N ALA A 73 5.72 -5.26 8.70
CA ALA A 73 6.51 -6.11 9.57
C ALA A 73 7.87 -6.42 8.93
N ASN A 74 8.95 -6.10 9.64
CA ASN A 74 10.34 -6.27 9.19
C ASN A 74 10.72 -5.53 7.89
N ALA A 75 9.97 -4.49 7.52
CA ALA A 75 10.28 -3.67 6.34
C ALA A 75 9.83 -2.20 6.55
N ARG A 76 10.78 -1.32 6.84
CA ARG A 76 10.56 0.13 6.92
C ARG A 76 11.10 0.80 5.66
N GLY A 77 10.22 1.38 4.85
CA GLY A 77 10.57 2.04 3.58
C GLY A 77 10.64 1.09 2.39
N LEU A 78 10.73 1.68 1.19
CA LEU A 78 10.68 0.97 -0.09
C LEU A 78 11.82 -0.04 -0.25
N ASP A 79 13.05 0.34 0.13
CA ASP A 79 14.23 -0.51 -0.03
C ASP A 79 14.15 -1.77 0.84
N ALA A 80 13.76 -1.61 2.11
CA ALA A 80 13.60 -2.74 3.02
C ALA A 80 12.45 -3.65 2.58
N TYR A 81 11.36 -3.07 2.06
CA TYR A 81 10.26 -3.83 1.50
C TYR A 81 10.69 -4.61 0.26
N TRP A 82 11.41 -3.99 -0.67
CA TRP A 82 11.91 -4.66 -1.85
C TRP A 82 12.93 -5.78 -1.52
N SER A 83 13.84 -5.56 -0.56
CA SER A 83 14.74 -6.61 -0.06
C SER A 83 13.95 -7.78 0.50
N LEU A 84 12.94 -7.53 1.35
CA LEU A 84 12.08 -8.57 1.91
C LEU A 84 11.39 -9.40 0.82
N LEU A 85 10.88 -8.75 -0.24
CA LEU A 85 10.21 -9.42 -1.35
C LEU A 85 11.17 -10.20 -2.25
N SER A 86 12.26 -9.56 -2.70
CA SER A 86 13.21 -10.12 -3.66
C SER A 86 14.08 -11.23 -3.06
N GLU A 87 14.28 -11.24 -1.74
CA GLU A 87 14.94 -12.34 -1.03
C GLU A 87 13.97 -13.47 -0.64
N GLY A 88 12.66 -13.27 -0.85
CA GLY A 88 11.65 -14.25 -0.48
C GLY A 88 11.54 -14.43 1.04
N ARG A 89 11.67 -13.35 1.81
CA ARG A 89 11.53 -13.38 3.27
C ARG A 89 10.08 -13.16 3.70
N GLU A 90 9.70 -13.85 4.78
CA GLU A 90 8.45 -13.62 5.49
C GLU A 90 8.69 -12.59 6.60
N GLY A 91 7.88 -11.54 6.64
CA GLY A 91 7.85 -10.55 7.71
C GLY A 91 7.00 -10.99 8.91
N VAL A 92 6.19 -12.05 8.76
CA VAL A 92 5.46 -12.69 9.86
C VAL A 92 6.45 -13.37 10.80
N GLU A 93 6.35 -13.05 12.08
CA GLU A 93 7.24 -13.52 13.13
C GLU A 93 6.60 -14.65 13.94
N THR A 94 7.43 -15.48 14.55
CA THR A 94 7.02 -16.45 15.58
C THR A 94 7.53 -15.97 16.93
N TYR A 95 6.62 -15.81 17.89
CA TYR A 95 6.94 -15.30 19.22
C TYR A 95 7.28 -16.43 20.20
N SER A 96 8.23 -16.18 21.09
CA SER A 96 8.54 -17.04 22.24
C SER A 96 7.47 -16.93 23.34
N ASP A 97 7.44 -17.89 24.26
CA ASP A 97 6.55 -17.82 25.43
C ASP A 97 6.86 -16.59 26.30
N GLU A 98 8.15 -16.26 26.45
CA GLU A 98 8.61 -15.09 27.20
C GLU A 98 8.13 -13.78 26.55
N GLU A 99 8.24 -13.67 25.22
CA GLU A 99 7.75 -12.51 24.47
C GLU A 99 6.24 -12.34 24.62
N LEU A 100 5.49 -13.44 24.50
CA LEU A 100 4.03 -13.42 24.63
C LEU A 100 3.58 -13.08 26.05
N ILE A 101 4.24 -13.62 27.08
CA ILE A 101 3.97 -13.25 28.48
C ILE A 101 4.27 -11.77 28.72
N ALA A 102 5.40 -11.28 28.20
CA ALA A 102 5.75 -9.86 28.28
C ALA A 102 4.73 -8.96 27.56
N ALA A 103 4.15 -9.43 26.45
CA ALA A 103 3.09 -8.77 25.71
C ALA A 103 1.70 -8.88 26.39
N GLY A 104 1.59 -9.57 27.53
CA GLY A 104 0.36 -9.68 28.33
C GLY A 104 -0.50 -10.91 28.04
N VAL A 105 0.01 -11.89 27.29
CA VAL A 105 -0.70 -13.16 27.04
C VAL A 105 -0.63 -14.02 28.31
N SER A 106 -1.79 -14.43 28.82
CA SER A 106 -1.83 -15.25 30.04
C SER A 106 -1.22 -16.65 29.82
N PRO A 107 -0.56 -17.24 30.83
CA PRO A 107 -0.08 -18.63 30.73
C PRO A 107 -1.19 -19.65 30.42
N ALA A 108 -2.44 -19.36 30.82
CA ALA A 108 -3.58 -20.20 30.46
C ALA A 108 -3.89 -20.18 28.96
N MET A 109 -3.72 -19.02 28.32
CA MET A 109 -3.89 -18.89 26.87
C MET A 109 -2.77 -19.58 26.10
N LEU A 110 -1.52 -19.49 26.56
CA LEU A 110 -0.40 -20.19 25.93
C LEU A 110 -0.55 -21.72 25.97
N ARG A 111 -1.30 -22.26 26.94
CA ARG A 111 -1.64 -23.69 27.01
C ARG A 111 -2.80 -24.08 26.08
N ASN A 112 -3.48 -23.14 25.45
CA ASN A 112 -4.50 -23.46 24.47
C ASN A 112 -3.85 -24.04 23.21
N ARG A 113 -4.18 -25.28 22.87
CA ARG A 113 -3.66 -25.98 21.68
C ARG A 113 -3.95 -25.27 20.36
N ASN A 114 -4.98 -24.41 20.32
CA ASN A 114 -5.34 -23.62 19.15
C ASN A 114 -4.68 -22.25 19.13
N TYR A 115 -3.86 -21.89 20.13
CA TYR A 115 -3.17 -20.60 20.13
C TYR A 115 -2.01 -20.63 19.15
N VAL A 116 -2.11 -19.82 18.10
CA VAL A 116 -1.08 -19.62 17.09
C VAL A 116 -0.18 -18.48 17.52
N ARG A 117 1.12 -18.74 17.61
CA ARG A 117 2.12 -17.83 18.19
C ARG A 117 2.80 -16.96 17.13
N ARG A 118 2.06 -16.59 16.08
CA ARG A 118 2.60 -15.82 14.96
C ARG A 118 1.83 -14.54 14.73
N GLY A 119 2.50 -13.53 14.22
CA GLY A 119 1.91 -12.26 13.82
C GLY A 119 2.86 -11.41 13.01
N ALA A 120 2.34 -10.36 12.36
CA ALA A 120 3.14 -9.40 11.60
C ALA A 120 3.00 -8.01 12.25
N PRO A 121 3.77 -7.72 13.33
CA PRO A 121 3.68 -6.46 14.04
C PRO A 121 4.34 -5.33 13.24
N LEU A 122 3.86 -4.10 13.39
CA LEU A 122 4.58 -2.95 12.86
C LEU A 122 5.81 -2.68 13.74
N THR A 123 7.00 -2.65 13.13
CA THR A 123 8.24 -2.27 13.83
C THR A 123 8.14 -0.81 14.30
N ASP A 124 8.55 -0.56 15.56
CA ASP A 124 8.53 0.77 16.19
C ASP A 124 7.17 1.47 16.15
N MET A 125 6.08 0.72 16.36
CA MET A 125 4.70 1.20 16.36
C MET A 125 4.45 2.38 17.33
N GLU A 126 5.22 2.44 18.41
CA GLU A 126 5.15 3.49 19.41
C GLU A 126 5.87 4.78 18.99
N CYS A 127 6.83 4.70 18.06
CA CYS A 127 7.70 5.80 17.68
C CYS A 127 7.01 6.77 16.71
N PHE A 128 7.18 8.07 16.96
CA PHE A 128 6.63 9.12 16.11
C PHE A 128 7.37 10.45 16.34
N ASP A 129 7.77 11.13 15.27
CA ASP A 129 8.35 12.48 15.38
C ASP A 129 7.26 13.56 15.51
N ALA A 130 6.76 13.73 16.74
CA ALA A 130 5.75 14.73 17.02
C ALA A 130 6.20 16.17 16.70
N SER A 131 7.50 16.45 16.83
CA SER A 131 8.05 17.80 16.68
C SER A 131 8.07 18.26 15.23
N LEU A 132 8.34 17.33 14.30
CA LEU A 132 8.27 17.58 12.86
C LEU A 132 6.88 18.08 12.45
N PHE A 133 5.82 17.53 13.05
CA PHE A 133 4.44 17.89 12.75
C PHE A 133 3.84 18.96 13.68
N GLY A 134 4.66 19.61 14.52
CA GLY A 134 4.19 20.65 15.44
C GLY A 134 3.22 20.15 16.51
N LEU A 135 3.24 18.85 16.83
CA LEU A 135 2.39 18.22 17.83
C LEU A 135 3.11 18.16 19.19
N SER A 136 2.36 18.34 20.27
CA SER A 136 2.93 18.13 21.61
C SER A 136 3.15 16.64 21.86
N PRO A 137 4.13 16.24 22.70
CA PRO A 137 4.31 14.84 23.09
C PRO A 137 3.05 14.23 23.70
N ARG A 138 2.23 15.04 24.39
CA ARG A 138 0.95 14.60 24.97
C ARG A 138 -0.08 14.27 23.90
N ASP A 139 -0.22 15.11 22.88
CA ASP A 139 -1.18 14.88 21.79
C ASP A 139 -0.77 13.69 20.94
N ALA A 140 0.53 13.54 20.67
CA ALA A 140 1.08 12.37 19.98
C ALA A 140 0.82 11.07 20.75
N ALA A 141 1.00 11.08 22.09
CA ALA A 141 0.82 9.89 22.92
C ALA A 141 -0.63 9.39 23.01
N ILE A 142 -1.62 10.24 22.72
CA ILE A 142 -3.05 9.85 22.71
C ILE A 142 -3.61 9.62 21.30
N MET A 143 -2.78 9.84 20.28
CA MET A 143 -3.14 9.68 18.88
C MET A 143 -2.94 8.24 18.44
N ASP A 144 -3.91 7.72 17.69
CA ASP A 144 -3.85 6.37 17.12
C ASP A 144 -2.52 6.21 16.34
N PRO A 145 -1.70 5.18 16.61
CA PRO A 145 -0.47 4.94 15.85
C PRO A 145 -0.72 4.84 14.34
N GLN A 146 -1.91 4.42 13.90
CA GLN A 146 -2.29 4.42 12.49
C GLN A 146 -2.22 5.84 11.89
N HIS A 147 -2.74 6.83 12.62
CA HIS A 147 -2.71 8.23 12.18
C HIS A 147 -1.28 8.78 12.17
N ARG A 148 -0.50 8.44 13.19
CA ARG A 148 0.91 8.86 13.32
C ARG A 148 1.77 8.34 12.19
N HIS A 149 1.72 7.04 11.91
CA HIS A 149 2.52 6.46 10.84
C HIS A 149 2.00 6.83 9.45
N PHE A 150 0.68 7.05 9.28
CA PHE A 150 0.18 7.58 8.02
C PHE A 150 0.67 9.01 7.73
N LEU A 151 0.76 9.88 8.74
CA LEU A 151 1.37 11.21 8.61
C LEU A 151 2.82 11.10 8.12
N GLU A 152 3.64 10.28 8.77
CA GLU A 152 5.03 10.10 8.34
C GLU A 152 5.14 9.51 6.94
N CYS A 153 4.36 8.48 6.61
CA CYS A 153 4.39 7.89 5.27
C CYS A 153 3.86 8.84 4.18
N ALA A 154 2.88 9.70 4.49
CA ALA A 154 2.40 10.71 3.56
C ALA A 154 3.47 11.77 3.28
N TRP A 155 4.21 12.18 4.32
CA TRP A 155 5.37 13.06 4.17
C TRP A 155 6.46 12.41 3.32
N GLU A 156 6.85 11.18 3.65
CA GLU A 156 7.88 10.41 2.92
C GLU A 156 7.48 10.16 1.46
N ALA A 157 6.20 9.93 1.17
CA ALA A 157 5.73 9.74 -0.21
C ALA A 157 5.82 11.03 -1.04
N LEU A 158 5.59 12.21 -0.44
CA LEU A 158 5.81 13.49 -1.10
C LEU A 158 7.31 13.75 -1.33
N GLU A 159 8.15 13.49 -0.31
CA GLU A 159 9.60 13.60 -0.44
C GLU A 159 10.14 12.68 -1.54
N ASN A 160 9.63 11.44 -1.60
CA ASN A 160 9.97 10.48 -2.64
C ASN A 160 9.52 10.94 -4.04
N ALA A 161 8.40 11.67 -4.14
CA ALA A 161 7.97 12.32 -5.38
C ALA A 161 8.81 13.55 -5.76
N GLY A 162 9.75 14.00 -4.92
CA GLY A 162 10.53 15.21 -5.13
C GLY A 162 9.77 16.51 -4.80
N HIS A 163 8.61 16.39 -4.12
CA HIS A 163 7.75 17.51 -3.76
C HIS A 163 7.71 17.73 -2.26
N THR A 164 7.45 18.96 -1.84
CA THR A 164 7.10 19.27 -0.45
C THR A 164 5.76 19.99 -0.45
N PRO A 165 4.92 19.86 0.59
CA PRO A 165 3.62 20.51 0.63
C PRO A 165 3.68 22.02 0.32
N GLN A 166 4.75 22.70 0.73
CA GLN A 166 4.92 24.14 0.58
C GLN A 166 5.46 24.59 -0.79
N ARG A 167 5.96 23.67 -1.61
CA ARG A 167 6.61 23.99 -2.89
C ARG A 167 5.84 23.52 -4.12
N PHE A 168 4.82 22.69 -3.93
CA PHE A 168 3.99 22.22 -5.04
C PHE A 168 3.09 23.35 -5.52
N ASP A 169 3.21 23.71 -6.80
CA ASP A 169 2.36 24.72 -7.44
C ASP A 169 1.08 24.06 -7.95
N GLY A 170 0.12 23.88 -7.05
CA GLY A 170 -1.16 23.24 -7.32
C GLY A 170 -1.85 22.75 -6.05
N THR A 171 -2.98 22.08 -6.25
CA THR A 171 -3.76 21.50 -5.14
C THR A 171 -3.43 20.02 -4.95
N ILE A 172 -3.20 19.63 -3.68
CA ILE A 172 -2.97 18.24 -3.31
C ILE A 172 -4.21 17.70 -2.60
N GLY A 173 -4.79 16.62 -3.13
CA GLY A 173 -5.85 15.85 -2.47
C GLY A 173 -5.30 14.72 -1.59
N VAL A 174 -6.09 14.26 -0.62
CA VAL A 174 -5.75 13.15 0.29
C VAL A 174 -6.91 12.17 0.39
N PHE A 175 -6.65 10.90 0.06
CA PHE A 175 -7.64 9.83 0.02
C PHE A 175 -7.10 8.61 0.77
N ALA A 176 -7.66 8.26 1.92
CA ALA A 176 -7.13 7.12 2.68
C ALA A 176 -8.14 6.56 3.66
N GLY A 177 -7.83 5.39 4.22
CA GLY A 177 -8.55 4.85 5.36
C GLY A 177 -7.66 4.09 6.33
N SER A 178 -8.11 4.06 7.58
CA SER A 178 -7.50 3.32 8.68
C SER A 178 -8.31 2.09 9.08
N GLY A 179 -7.62 1.08 9.60
CA GLY A 179 -8.18 -0.13 10.18
C GLY A 179 -8.97 0.13 11.47
N HIS A 180 -9.31 -0.92 12.20
CA HIS A 180 -10.01 -0.77 13.46
C HIS A 180 -9.19 0.05 14.46
N ASN A 181 -9.80 1.00 15.17
CA ASN A 181 -9.16 1.75 16.25
C ASN A 181 -9.08 0.86 17.50
N ALA A 182 -8.08 -0.02 17.50
CA ALA A 182 -7.78 -0.92 18.60
C ALA A 182 -6.98 -0.21 19.72
N TYR A 183 -6.34 0.93 19.41
CA TYR A 183 -5.53 1.68 20.37
C TYR A 183 -6.39 2.24 21.51
N MET A 184 -7.61 2.67 21.18
CA MET A 184 -8.57 3.17 22.17
C MET A 184 -8.87 2.14 23.28
N PRO A 185 -9.38 0.92 23.01
CA PRO A 185 -9.67 -0.05 24.05
C PRO A 185 -8.42 -0.65 24.72
N TYR A 186 -7.33 -0.90 23.99
CA TYR A 186 -6.18 -1.62 24.54
C TYR A 186 -5.17 -0.71 25.28
N ASN A 187 -5.09 0.57 24.95
CA ASN A 187 -4.08 1.47 25.52
C ASN A 187 -4.66 2.69 26.23
N LEU A 188 -5.70 3.33 25.67
CA LEU A 188 -6.21 4.60 26.22
C LEU A 188 -7.22 4.37 27.34
N LEU A 189 -8.21 3.51 27.11
CA LEU A 189 -9.28 3.23 28.08
C LEU A 189 -8.81 2.40 29.27
N THR A 190 -7.65 1.74 29.18
CA THR A 190 -7.01 1.03 30.29
C THR A 190 -6.39 1.98 31.32
N ASN A 191 -6.33 3.29 31.03
CA ASN A 191 -5.84 4.32 31.95
C ASN A 191 -6.96 5.32 32.34
N PRO A 192 -7.73 5.06 33.42
CA PRO A 192 -8.82 5.93 33.85
C PRO A 192 -8.40 7.36 34.21
N LYS A 193 -7.14 7.58 34.61
CA LYS A 193 -6.63 8.91 34.90
C LYS A 193 -6.46 9.73 33.63
N LEU A 194 -5.83 9.14 32.60
CA LEU A 194 -5.69 9.77 31.28
C LEU A 194 -7.05 10.16 30.70
N VAL A 195 -8.03 9.27 30.79
CA VAL A 195 -9.40 9.50 30.31
C VAL A 195 -10.05 10.71 30.99
N ARG A 196 -9.87 10.87 32.31
CA ARG A 196 -10.37 12.04 33.04
C ARG A 196 -9.62 13.33 32.69
N ASP A 197 -8.30 13.25 32.53
CA ASP A 197 -7.44 14.42 32.31
C ASP A 197 -7.53 14.99 30.89
N VAL A 198 -7.85 14.16 29.90
CA VAL A 198 -8.02 14.56 28.48
C VAL A 198 -9.50 14.75 28.13
N GLY A 199 -10.37 13.89 28.67
CA GLY A 199 -11.78 13.83 28.33
C GLY A 199 -12.08 12.86 27.20
N LEU A 200 -13.16 12.09 27.35
CA LEU A 200 -13.58 11.07 26.38
C LEU A 200 -13.88 11.63 25.00
N PHE A 201 -14.37 12.87 24.91
CA PHE A 201 -14.70 13.48 23.62
C PHE A 201 -13.47 13.62 22.72
N LEU A 202 -12.37 14.18 23.24
CA LEU A 202 -11.13 14.39 22.50
C LEU A 202 -10.42 13.07 22.17
N LEU A 203 -10.45 12.12 23.09
CA LEU A 203 -9.87 10.78 22.87
C LEU A 203 -10.64 10.02 21.79
N ARG A 204 -11.97 9.99 21.86
CA ARG A 204 -12.80 9.22 20.92
C ARG A 204 -12.81 9.84 19.52
N HIS A 205 -13.01 11.15 19.42
CA HIS A 205 -13.20 11.81 18.13
C HIS A 205 -11.85 12.22 17.53
N THR A 206 -11.36 13.41 17.89
CA THR A 206 -10.28 14.08 17.16
C THR A 206 -8.94 13.35 17.18
N SER A 207 -8.70 12.44 18.14
CA SER A 207 -7.41 11.75 18.24
C SER A 207 -7.38 10.38 17.55
N ASN A 208 -8.51 9.65 17.54
CA ASN A 208 -8.52 8.23 17.18
C ASN A 208 -9.68 7.81 16.27
N ASP A 209 -10.62 8.69 15.90
CA ASP A 209 -11.67 8.33 14.95
C ASP A 209 -11.12 8.34 13.51
N LYS A 210 -11.64 7.41 12.69
CA LYS A 210 -11.30 7.24 11.28
C LYS A 210 -11.55 8.51 10.47
N ASP A 211 -12.51 9.32 10.90
CA ASP A 211 -12.90 10.59 10.28
C ASP A 211 -11.77 11.64 10.21
N PHE A 212 -10.71 11.48 11.00
CA PHE A 212 -9.64 12.47 11.10
C PHE A 212 -8.33 12.06 10.43
N LEU A 213 -8.25 10.87 9.81
CA LEU A 213 -7.01 10.40 9.19
C LEU A 213 -6.52 11.36 8.10
N THR A 214 -7.33 11.59 7.07
CA THR A 214 -6.95 12.43 5.92
C THR A 214 -6.96 13.91 6.24
N THR A 215 -7.96 14.38 6.97
CA THR A 215 -8.11 15.81 7.30
C THR A 215 -6.98 16.32 8.20
N ARG A 216 -6.39 15.46 9.03
CA ARG A 216 -5.18 15.80 9.80
C ARG A 216 -3.96 15.97 8.91
N VAL A 217 -3.78 15.12 7.89
CA VAL A 217 -2.71 15.30 6.89
C VAL A 217 -2.89 16.63 6.19
N SER A 218 -4.09 16.88 5.66
CA SER A 218 -4.41 18.12 4.95
C SER A 218 -4.20 19.36 5.83
N TYR A 219 -4.60 19.30 7.11
CA TYR A 219 -4.39 20.39 8.06
C TYR A 219 -2.92 20.64 8.36
N LEU A 220 -2.15 19.60 8.69
CA LEU A 220 -0.75 19.75 9.11
C LEU A 220 0.16 20.12 7.94
N PHE A 221 -0.18 19.70 6.72
CA PHE A 221 0.63 19.94 5.53
C PHE A 221 0.14 21.14 4.72
N ASP A 222 -0.95 21.79 5.14
CA ASP A 222 -1.62 22.90 4.44
C ASP A 222 -2.17 22.54 3.05
N LEU A 223 -2.64 21.30 2.86
CA LEU A 223 -3.18 20.82 1.58
C LEU A 223 -4.62 21.29 1.37
N LYS A 224 -4.93 21.74 0.15
CA LYS A 224 -6.21 22.40 -0.19
C LYS A 224 -7.07 21.65 -1.20
N GLY A 225 -6.65 20.45 -1.63
CA GLY A 225 -7.48 19.58 -2.46
C GLY A 225 -8.52 18.80 -1.63
N PRO A 226 -9.26 17.86 -2.27
CA PRO A 226 -10.20 16.99 -1.57
C PRO A 226 -9.53 16.20 -0.46
N SER A 227 -10.15 16.10 0.71
CA SER A 227 -9.63 15.33 1.85
C SER A 227 -10.69 14.33 2.31
N ILE A 228 -10.60 13.08 1.85
CA ILE A 228 -11.67 12.10 1.93
C ILE A 228 -11.19 10.84 2.66
N ASN A 229 -11.86 10.51 3.76
CA ASN A 229 -11.69 9.20 4.40
C ASN A 229 -12.53 8.15 3.67
N VAL A 230 -11.91 7.03 3.31
CA VAL A 230 -12.53 5.92 2.60
C VAL A 230 -12.51 4.69 3.50
N GLN A 231 -13.61 3.93 3.55
CA GLN A 231 -13.72 2.74 4.38
C GLN A 231 -14.50 1.65 3.64
N THR A 232 -13.76 0.68 3.08
CA THR A 232 -14.33 -0.48 2.37
C THR A 232 -13.70 -1.80 2.85
N ALA A 233 -13.19 -1.82 4.08
CA ALA A 233 -12.45 -2.92 4.69
C ALA A 233 -11.17 -3.27 3.91
N CYS A 234 -10.92 -4.55 3.58
CA CYS A 234 -9.69 -5.03 2.93
C CYS A 234 -9.33 -4.32 1.60
N SER A 235 -10.30 -3.71 0.92
CA SER A 235 -10.10 -2.97 -0.34
C SER A 235 -9.80 -1.48 -0.17
N THR A 236 -9.84 -0.96 1.05
CA THR A 236 -9.86 0.47 1.36
C THR A 236 -8.80 1.29 0.62
N SER A 237 -7.54 0.84 0.64
CA SER A 237 -6.46 1.58 -0.02
C SER A 237 -6.57 1.61 -1.54
N LEU A 238 -7.05 0.55 -2.20
CA LEU A 238 -7.26 0.56 -3.66
C LEU A 238 -8.47 1.39 -4.07
N VAL A 239 -9.54 1.38 -3.27
CA VAL A 239 -10.67 2.29 -3.49
C VAL A 239 -10.22 3.74 -3.31
N SER A 240 -9.36 4.00 -2.31
CA SER A 240 -8.76 5.33 -2.11
C SER A 240 -7.93 5.77 -3.31
N ILE A 241 -7.10 4.88 -3.87
CA ILE A 241 -6.32 5.13 -5.09
C ILE A 241 -7.22 5.35 -6.30
N HIS A 242 -8.30 4.57 -6.44
CA HIS A 242 -9.29 4.77 -7.50
C HIS A 242 -9.93 6.17 -7.40
N MET A 243 -10.40 6.57 -6.22
CA MET A 243 -11.02 7.89 -6.00
C MET A 243 -10.03 9.03 -6.24
N ALA A 244 -8.78 8.87 -5.81
CA ALA A 244 -7.70 9.82 -6.08
C ALA A 244 -7.45 9.97 -7.58
N ALA A 245 -7.37 8.86 -8.31
CA ALA A 245 -7.21 8.86 -9.77
C ALA A 245 -8.40 9.56 -10.45
N GLN A 246 -9.64 9.27 -10.04
CA GLN A 246 -10.82 9.96 -10.58
C GLN A 246 -10.78 11.47 -10.31
N SER A 247 -10.34 11.90 -9.11
CA SER A 247 -10.23 13.31 -8.75
C SER A 247 -9.14 14.05 -9.55
N LEU A 248 -8.06 13.36 -9.91
CA LEU A 248 -7.03 13.89 -10.81
C LEU A 248 -7.55 14.03 -12.25
N ILE A 249 -8.30 13.03 -12.74
CA ILE A 249 -8.91 13.03 -14.07
C ILE A 249 -9.98 14.12 -14.19
N SER A 250 -10.79 14.33 -13.14
CA SER A 250 -11.83 15.36 -13.11
C SER A 250 -11.30 16.78 -12.86
N GLY A 251 -10.00 16.92 -12.55
CA GLY A 251 -9.38 18.21 -12.27
C GLY A 251 -9.73 18.78 -10.88
N GLU A 252 -10.18 17.95 -9.94
CA GLU A 252 -10.41 18.36 -8.54
C GLU A 252 -9.12 18.57 -7.75
N CYS A 253 -8.01 17.99 -8.23
CA CYS A 253 -6.66 18.25 -7.73
C CYS A 253 -5.59 18.03 -8.81
N ASP A 254 -4.36 18.45 -8.52
CA ASP A 254 -3.20 18.38 -9.43
C ASP A 254 -2.19 17.29 -9.01
N MET A 255 -2.24 16.93 -7.73
CA MET A 255 -1.58 15.77 -7.14
C MET A 255 -2.53 15.15 -6.11
N ALA A 256 -2.43 13.84 -5.90
CA ALA A 256 -3.18 13.15 -4.86
C ALA A 256 -2.30 12.19 -4.06
N ILE A 257 -2.43 12.24 -2.74
CA ILE A 257 -1.90 11.24 -1.81
C ILE A 257 -3.00 10.20 -1.59
N ALA A 258 -2.71 8.94 -1.85
CA ALA A 258 -3.66 7.86 -1.67
C ALA A 258 -3.07 6.66 -0.92
N GLY A 259 -3.84 6.01 -0.05
CA GLY A 259 -3.30 4.86 0.67
C GLY A 259 -4.18 4.29 1.78
N GLY A 260 -3.55 3.60 2.72
CA GLY A 260 -4.23 3.07 3.90
C GLY A 260 -3.26 2.62 4.99
N THR A 261 -3.80 2.41 6.19
CA THR A 261 -3.05 1.95 7.37
C THR A 261 -3.88 1.00 8.21
N SER A 262 -3.29 -0.12 8.62
CA SER A 262 -3.85 -0.99 9.65
C SER A 262 -2.78 -1.34 10.66
N ILE A 263 -3.08 -1.25 11.96
CA ILE A 263 -2.16 -1.66 13.02
C ILE A 263 -2.91 -2.54 14.00
N GLU A 264 -2.47 -3.79 14.09
CA GLU A 264 -3.10 -4.79 14.94
C GLU A 264 -2.71 -4.57 16.41
N LEU A 265 -3.73 -4.55 17.27
CA LEU A 265 -3.58 -4.55 18.72
C LEU A 265 -4.46 -5.63 19.36
N PRO A 266 -4.01 -6.29 20.44
CA PRO A 266 -2.75 -6.04 21.16
C PRO A 266 -1.49 -6.35 20.34
N HIS A 267 -0.49 -5.46 20.40
CA HIS A 267 0.73 -5.57 19.60
C HIS A 267 1.57 -6.77 20.05
N ARG A 268 2.30 -7.42 19.13
CA ARG A 268 3.18 -8.56 19.41
C ARG A 268 2.50 -9.73 20.13
N GLN A 269 1.23 -9.98 19.80
CA GLN A 269 0.51 -11.17 20.23
C GLN A 269 0.15 -12.05 19.03
N GLY A 270 -0.04 -13.34 19.30
CA GLY A 270 -0.66 -14.29 18.38
C GLY A 270 -2.18 -14.26 18.47
N TYR A 271 -2.83 -15.31 17.99
CA TYR A 271 -4.30 -15.41 17.96
C TYR A 271 -4.77 -16.84 18.26
N VAL A 272 -6.06 -16.99 18.56
CA VAL A 272 -6.67 -18.32 18.72
C VAL A 272 -7.27 -18.73 17.38
N PHE A 273 -6.82 -19.86 16.85
CA PHE A 273 -7.44 -20.47 15.68
C PHE A 273 -8.82 -21.04 16.03
N GLU A 274 -9.82 -20.67 15.22
CA GLU A 274 -11.15 -21.26 15.25
C GLU A 274 -11.52 -21.81 13.87
N GLU A 275 -11.91 -23.08 13.83
CA GLU A 275 -12.33 -23.73 12.59
C GLU A 275 -13.56 -23.02 11.99
N GLY A 276 -13.46 -22.69 10.71
CA GLY A 276 -14.47 -21.92 9.99
C GLY A 276 -14.30 -20.42 10.07
N GLU A 277 -13.25 -19.90 10.72
CA GLU A 277 -12.83 -18.51 10.56
C GLU A 277 -11.74 -18.38 9.48
N ILE A 278 -11.29 -17.14 9.23
CA ILE A 278 -10.35 -16.84 8.14
C ILE A 278 -8.88 -17.00 8.54
N LEU A 279 -8.58 -17.11 9.84
CA LEU A 279 -7.22 -17.17 10.35
C LEU A 279 -6.62 -18.57 10.16
N SER A 280 -5.37 -18.64 9.71
CA SER A 280 -4.71 -19.92 9.48
C SER A 280 -4.35 -20.62 10.79
N PRO A 281 -4.34 -21.96 10.83
CA PRO A 281 -4.00 -22.72 12.03
C PRO A 281 -2.48 -22.74 12.33
N ASP A 282 -1.64 -22.39 11.36
CA ASP A 282 -0.17 -22.45 11.45
C ASP A 282 0.50 -21.08 11.42
N GLY A 283 -0.29 -20.01 11.26
CA GLY A 283 0.24 -18.66 11.20
C GLY A 283 0.92 -18.31 9.88
N HIS A 284 0.68 -19.05 8.79
CA HIS A 284 1.12 -18.68 7.46
C HIS A 284 -0.07 -18.30 6.58
N CYS A 285 0.15 -17.38 5.64
CA CYS A 285 -0.75 -17.21 4.49
C CYS A 285 -0.13 -17.99 3.32
N ARG A 286 -0.88 -18.92 2.72
CA ARG A 286 -0.41 -19.77 1.60
C ARG A 286 -1.28 -19.56 0.35
N PRO A 287 -1.18 -18.39 -0.33
CA PRO A 287 -2.03 -18.09 -1.48
C PRO A 287 -1.87 -19.16 -2.56
N PHE A 288 -3.00 -19.74 -2.96
CA PHE A 288 -3.12 -20.71 -4.06
C PHE A 288 -2.39 -22.04 -3.85
N ASP A 289 -1.90 -22.32 -2.64
CA ASP A 289 -1.20 -23.57 -2.32
C ASP A 289 -2.18 -24.70 -1.92
N ALA A 290 -1.79 -25.95 -2.14
CA ALA A 290 -2.51 -27.15 -1.72
C ALA A 290 -2.86 -27.16 -0.22
N ASP A 291 -1.99 -26.60 0.62
CA ASP A 291 -2.15 -26.51 2.07
C ASP A 291 -2.71 -25.15 2.52
N SER A 292 -3.40 -24.42 1.64
CA SER A 292 -4.07 -23.15 1.96
C SER A 292 -5.20 -23.34 3.00
N GLN A 293 -5.01 -22.78 4.20
CA GLN A 293 -5.92 -22.96 5.35
C GLN A 293 -6.33 -21.65 6.05
N GLY A 294 -5.99 -20.50 5.49
CA GLY A 294 -6.32 -19.19 6.04
C GLY A 294 -5.25 -18.14 5.80
N THR A 295 -5.43 -16.99 6.44
CA THR A 295 -4.49 -15.86 6.44
C THR A 295 -3.97 -15.57 7.85
N VAL A 296 -2.95 -14.73 7.95
CA VAL A 296 -2.57 -14.03 9.19
C VAL A 296 -2.79 -12.55 8.99
N PHE A 297 -3.31 -11.84 9.99
CA PHE A 297 -3.37 -10.38 9.94
C PHE A 297 -2.00 -9.77 10.19
N GLY A 298 -1.71 -8.71 9.45
CA GLY A 298 -0.48 -7.93 9.58
C GLY A 298 -0.77 -6.46 9.81
N SER A 299 0.20 -5.78 10.41
CA SER A 299 0.19 -4.33 10.52
C SER A 299 0.97 -3.72 9.36
N GLY A 300 0.48 -2.61 8.82
CA GLY A 300 1.14 -1.92 7.73
C GLY A 300 0.58 -0.54 7.41
N VAL A 301 1.40 0.25 6.74
CA VAL A 301 1.05 1.54 6.14
C VAL A 301 1.57 1.54 4.71
N ALA A 302 0.75 1.96 3.76
CA ALA A 302 1.15 2.07 2.37
C ALA A 302 0.50 3.31 1.74
N VAL A 303 1.33 4.16 1.13
CA VAL A 303 0.93 5.46 0.56
C VAL A 303 1.59 5.63 -0.80
N VAL A 304 0.83 6.17 -1.75
CA VAL A 304 1.31 6.57 -3.08
C VAL A 304 0.96 8.03 -3.34
N ALA A 305 1.85 8.74 -4.04
CA ALA A 305 1.62 10.06 -4.60
C ALA A 305 1.37 9.92 -6.10
N LEU A 306 0.27 10.51 -6.57
CA LEU A 306 -0.27 10.34 -7.91
C LEU A 306 -0.39 11.68 -8.62
N ARG A 307 -0.14 11.68 -9.93
CA ARG A 307 -0.39 12.83 -10.82
C ARG A 307 -0.93 12.36 -12.16
N ARG A 308 -1.59 13.25 -12.90
CA ARG A 308 -1.87 13.02 -14.32
C ARG A 308 -0.54 12.73 -15.03
N LEU A 309 -0.52 11.73 -15.92
CA LEU A 309 0.71 11.30 -16.58
C LEU A 309 1.33 12.44 -17.42
N ALA A 310 0.51 13.20 -18.14
CA ALA A 310 0.96 14.35 -18.92
C ALA A 310 1.69 15.38 -18.05
N ASP A 311 1.06 15.81 -16.95
CA ASP A 311 1.64 16.77 -16.00
C ASP A 311 2.93 16.26 -15.36
N ALA A 312 3.00 14.97 -15.03
CA ALA A 312 4.20 14.36 -14.45
C ALA A 312 5.36 14.36 -15.45
N ILE A 313 5.10 14.08 -16.73
CA ILE A 313 6.10 14.14 -17.80
C ILE A 313 6.57 15.58 -18.01
N GLU A 314 5.63 16.53 -18.11
CA GLU A 314 5.94 17.95 -18.29
C GLU A 314 6.79 18.51 -17.13
N ALA A 315 6.47 18.11 -15.90
CA ALA A 315 7.21 18.50 -14.72
C ALA A 315 8.56 17.78 -14.55
N GLY A 316 8.82 16.72 -15.33
CA GLY A 316 10.01 15.89 -15.19
C GLY A 316 10.02 15.07 -13.89
N ASP A 317 8.84 14.70 -13.38
CA ASP A 317 8.73 13.87 -12.19
C ASP A 317 9.34 12.47 -12.44
N HIS A 318 9.85 11.86 -11.38
CA HIS A 318 10.17 10.44 -11.43
C HIS A 318 8.88 9.62 -11.51
N ILE A 319 8.79 8.66 -12.44
CA ILE A 319 7.59 7.83 -12.64
C ILE A 319 7.95 6.37 -12.37
N TYR A 320 7.39 5.80 -11.30
CA TYR A 320 7.58 4.39 -10.96
C TYR A 320 6.75 3.46 -11.85
N ALA A 321 5.52 3.87 -12.12
CA ALA A 321 4.55 3.09 -12.88
C ALA A 321 3.39 3.99 -13.34
N VAL A 322 2.62 3.49 -14.31
CA VAL A 322 1.43 4.14 -14.84
C VAL A 322 0.20 3.29 -14.54
N LEU A 323 -0.79 3.89 -13.88
CA LEU A 323 -2.14 3.38 -13.73
C LEU A 323 -2.92 3.69 -15.00
N ARG A 324 -3.23 2.66 -15.78
CA ARG A 324 -3.94 2.79 -17.05
C ARG A 324 -5.45 2.82 -16.89
N GLY A 325 -5.97 2.16 -15.87
CA GLY A 325 -7.38 2.08 -15.56
C GLY A 325 -7.60 1.46 -14.17
N SER A 326 -8.78 1.72 -13.60
CA SER A 326 -9.22 1.14 -12.34
C SER A 326 -10.75 1.07 -12.31
N ALA A 327 -11.30 0.14 -11.55
CA ALA A 327 -12.73 -0.03 -11.40
C ALA A 327 -13.08 -0.47 -9.97
N ILE A 328 -14.29 -0.13 -9.52
CA ILE A 328 -14.85 -0.56 -8.25
C ILE A 328 -16.30 -1.00 -8.47
N ASN A 329 -16.74 -2.04 -7.77
CA ASN A 329 -18.14 -2.47 -7.77
C ASN A 329 -18.54 -3.10 -6.43
N ASN A 330 -19.73 -3.69 -6.37
CA ASN A 330 -20.20 -4.45 -5.21
C ASN A 330 -20.93 -5.72 -5.68
N ASP A 331 -20.71 -6.84 -4.98
CA ASP A 331 -21.35 -8.12 -5.31
C ASP A 331 -22.89 -8.10 -5.17
N GLY A 332 -23.43 -7.18 -4.36
CA GLY A 332 -24.84 -7.17 -4.01
C GLY A 332 -25.26 -8.46 -3.28
N ALA A 333 -26.50 -8.90 -3.53
CA ALA A 333 -27.09 -10.06 -2.84
C ALA A 333 -26.84 -11.41 -3.53
N GLY A 334 -26.18 -11.44 -4.70
CA GLY A 334 -25.95 -12.63 -5.53
C GLY A 334 -24.88 -13.58 -4.99
N LYS A 335 -24.82 -13.79 -3.67
CA LYS A 335 -23.80 -14.58 -2.98
C LYS A 335 -24.40 -15.36 -1.82
N VAL A 336 -23.79 -16.49 -1.48
CA VAL A 336 -24.32 -17.45 -0.48
C VAL A 336 -24.41 -16.89 0.95
N GLY A 337 -23.77 -15.75 1.20
CA GLY A 337 -23.89 -14.99 2.44
C GLY A 337 -23.20 -13.64 2.31
N TYR A 338 -23.44 -12.74 3.27
CA TYR A 338 -22.87 -11.37 3.27
C TYR A 338 -21.35 -11.34 3.06
N LEU A 339 -20.65 -12.35 3.57
CA LEU A 339 -19.19 -12.47 3.63
C LEU A 339 -18.60 -13.36 2.56
N ALA A 340 -19.44 -14.07 1.82
CA ALA A 340 -18.98 -14.93 0.76
C ALA A 340 -18.52 -14.08 -0.43
N PRO A 341 -17.41 -14.42 -1.09
CA PRO A 341 -17.03 -13.76 -2.32
C PRO A 341 -17.95 -14.18 -3.48
N SER A 342 -18.02 -13.33 -4.51
CA SER A 342 -18.73 -13.61 -5.77
C SER A 342 -17.74 -13.76 -6.92
N VAL A 343 -17.91 -14.82 -7.74
CA VAL A 343 -17.16 -14.99 -8.98
C VAL A 343 -17.56 -13.89 -9.97
N ASP A 344 -18.86 -13.70 -10.18
CA ASP A 344 -19.39 -12.74 -11.16
C ASP A 344 -19.05 -11.29 -10.80
N GLY A 345 -19.15 -10.93 -9.52
CA GLY A 345 -18.80 -9.60 -9.03
C GLY A 345 -17.33 -9.27 -9.32
N GLN A 346 -16.43 -10.19 -8.99
CA GLN A 346 -15.00 -10.07 -9.26
C GLN A 346 -14.68 -10.05 -10.76
N ALA A 347 -15.25 -10.98 -11.54
CA ALA A 347 -15.02 -11.05 -12.97
C ALA A 347 -15.45 -9.75 -13.67
N LYS A 348 -16.58 -9.18 -13.25
CA LYS A 348 -17.11 -7.92 -13.79
C LYS A 348 -16.16 -6.74 -13.51
N VAL A 349 -15.70 -6.55 -12.28
CA VAL A 349 -14.79 -5.43 -11.98
C VAL A 349 -13.43 -5.58 -12.66
N ILE A 350 -12.94 -6.82 -12.85
CA ILE A 350 -11.71 -7.08 -13.61
C ILE A 350 -11.90 -6.69 -15.08
N ALA A 351 -13.01 -7.12 -15.70
CA ALA A 351 -13.33 -6.78 -17.07
C ALA A 351 -13.53 -5.26 -17.25
N GLU A 352 -14.20 -4.58 -16.31
CA GLU A 352 -14.34 -3.12 -16.30
C GLU A 352 -12.99 -2.41 -16.18
N ALA A 353 -12.10 -2.88 -15.30
CA ALA A 353 -10.75 -2.30 -15.17
C ALA A 353 -9.92 -2.46 -16.45
N LEU A 354 -10.00 -3.63 -17.11
CA LEU A 354 -9.34 -3.89 -18.39
C LEU A 354 -9.91 -3.01 -19.51
N ALA A 355 -11.23 -2.86 -19.57
CA ALA A 355 -11.91 -2.00 -20.55
C ALA A 355 -11.55 -0.52 -20.34
N MET A 356 -11.57 -0.03 -19.09
CA MET A 356 -11.16 1.33 -18.76
C MET A 356 -9.69 1.60 -19.07
N ALA A 357 -8.84 0.58 -18.96
CA ALA A 357 -7.43 0.68 -19.32
C ALA A 357 -7.16 0.61 -20.83
N ASP A 358 -8.16 0.18 -21.61
CA ASP A 358 -8.05 -0.25 -23.01
C ASP A 358 -6.91 -1.26 -23.19
N VAL A 359 -6.94 -2.33 -22.38
CA VAL A 359 -5.89 -3.36 -22.34
C VAL A 359 -6.47 -4.75 -22.59
N ASP A 360 -5.91 -5.42 -23.59
CA ASP A 360 -6.15 -6.84 -23.82
C ASP A 360 -5.58 -7.70 -22.69
N ALA A 361 -6.38 -8.62 -22.15
CA ALA A 361 -5.97 -9.53 -21.08
C ALA A 361 -4.78 -10.42 -21.46
N GLY A 362 -4.65 -10.78 -22.74
CA GLY A 362 -3.53 -11.56 -23.27
C GLY A 362 -2.19 -10.83 -23.25
N SER A 363 -2.19 -9.51 -23.06
CA SER A 363 -0.97 -8.72 -22.86
C SER A 363 -0.59 -8.57 -21.37
N ILE A 364 -1.39 -9.10 -20.44
CA ILE A 364 -1.12 -9.13 -19.01
C ILE A 364 -0.17 -10.28 -18.66
N SER A 365 0.98 -9.95 -18.07
CA SER A 365 2.01 -10.93 -17.71
C SER A 365 2.08 -11.26 -16.23
N TYR A 366 1.47 -10.44 -15.38
CA TYR A 366 1.46 -10.63 -13.93
C TYR A 366 0.15 -10.11 -13.32
N VAL A 367 -0.36 -10.80 -12.30
CA VAL A 367 -1.45 -10.35 -11.43
C VAL A 367 -0.98 -10.44 -9.98
N GLU A 368 -1.03 -9.30 -9.28
CA GLU A 368 -1.00 -9.27 -7.82
C GLU A 368 -2.43 -9.48 -7.32
N ALA A 369 -2.68 -10.65 -6.76
CA ALA A 369 -4.00 -11.09 -6.34
C ALA A 369 -4.36 -10.60 -4.94
N HIS A 370 -5.65 -10.69 -4.60
CA HIS A 370 -6.07 -10.65 -3.21
C HIS A 370 -5.47 -11.83 -2.44
N GLY A 371 -5.51 -13.05 -2.99
CA GLY A 371 -4.73 -14.21 -2.54
C GLY A 371 -4.66 -14.37 -1.04
N THR A 372 -5.79 -14.77 -0.45
CA THR A 372 -5.97 -14.87 1.02
C THR A 372 -5.42 -16.15 1.62
N GLY A 373 -5.06 -17.14 0.80
CA GLY A 373 -4.66 -18.45 1.29
C GLY A 373 -5.84 -19.22 1.90
N THR A 374 -7.08 -18.87 1.54
CA THR A 374 -8.27 -19.55 2.07
C THR A 374 -8.75 -20.61 1.08
N PRO A 375 -9.19 -21.79 1.56
CA PRO A 375 -9.58 -22.90 0.69
C PRO A 375 -10.80 -22.60 -0.19
N VAL A 376 -11.60 -21.59 0.17
CA VAL A 376 -12.77 -21.14 -0.60
C VAL A 376 -12.48 -19.88 -1.41
N GLY A 377 -11.74 -18.92 -0.85
CA GLY A 377 -11.51 -17.63 -1.49
C GLY A 377 -10.62 -17.73 -2.71
N ASP A 378 -9.53 -18.49 -2.61
CA ASP A 378 -8.53 -18.59 -3.67
C ASP A 378 -9.09 -19.25 -4.95
N PRO A 379 -9.84 -20.37 -4.90
CA PRO A 379 -10.55 -20.91 -6.06
C PRO A 379 -11.51 -19.93 -6.73
N ILE A 380 -12.27 -19.16 -5.94
CA ILE A 380 -13.24 -18.19 -6.46
C ILE A 380 -12.53 -17.04 -7.19
N GLU A 381 -11.40 -16.59 -6.65
CA GLU A 381 -10.59 -15.54 -7.28
C GLU A 381 -9.99 -16.01 -8.62
N ILE A 382 -9.42 -17.22 -8.67
CA ILE A 382 -8.89 -17.80 -9.92
C ILE A 382 -10.00 -17.99 -10.96
N ALA A 383 -11.19 -18.45 -10.55
CA ALA A 383 -12.34 -18.59 -11.44
C ALA A 383 -12.76 -17.23 -12.02
N ALA A 384 -12.86 -16.20 -11.19
CA ALA A 384 -13.25 -14.86 -11.60
C ALA A 384 -12.26 -14.20 -12.56
N LEU A 385 -10.97 -14.28 -12.24
CA LEU A 385 -9.88 -13.82 -13.10
C LEU A 385 -9.89 -14.55 -14.45
N THR A 386 -10.10 -15.87 -14.43
CA THR A 386 -10.18 -16.67 -15.66
C THR A 386 -11.37 -16.26 -16.51
N GLN A 387 -12.55 -16.10 -15.90
CA GLN A 387 -13.76 -15.64 -16.59
C GLN A 387 -13.58 -14.27 -17.24
N ALA A 388 -12.91 -13.33 -16.57
CA ALA A 388 -12.62 -12.02 -17.13
C ALA A 388 -11.60 -12.07 -18.27
N PHE A 389 -10.49 -12.80 -18.10
CA PHE A 389 -9.43 -12.89 -19.10
C PHE A 389 -9.89 -13.61 -20.38
N ARG A 390 -10.76 -14.61 -20.23
CA ARG A 390 -11.33 -15.36 -21.36
C ARG A 390 -12.23 -14.53 -22.28
N GLN A 391 -12.58 -13.30 -21.89
CA GLN A 391 -13.31 -12.40 -22.77
C GLN A 391 -12.44 -11.87 -23.92
N SER A 392 -11.11 -11.87 -23.77
CA SER A 392 -10.20 -11.31 -24.78
C SER A 392 -9.02 -12.19 -25.17
N THR A 393 -8.70 -13.24 -24.39
CA THR A 393 -7.58 -14.13 -24.71
C THR A 393 -7.84 -15.60 -24.41
N ASP A 394 -7.32 -16.47 -25.28
CA ASP A 394 -7.33 -17.92 -25.07
C ASP A 394 -6.03 -18.51 -24.50
N ARG A 395 -5.03 -17.66 -24.27
CA ARG A 395 -3.69 -18.08 -23.85
C ARG A 395 -3.71 -18.73 -22.47
N VAL A 396 -3.08 -19.89 -22.35
CA VAL A 396 -2.96 -20.66 -21.10
C VAL A 396 -1.60 -20.44 -20.46
N GLY A 397 -1.55 -20.37 -19.12
CA GLY A 397 -0.33 -20.35 -18.32
C GLY A 397 0.66 -19.21 -18.62
N HIS A 398 0.20 -18.14 -19.28
CA HIS A 398 1.06 -17.05 -19.75
C HIS A 398 1.23 -15.93 -18.72
N CYS A 399 0.25 -15.74 -17.83
CA CYS A 399 0.26 -14.73 -16.79
C CYS A 399 0.73 -15.33 -15.47
N ALA A 400 1.78 -14.76 -14.87
CA ALA A 400 2.16 -15.10 -13.51
C ALA A 400 1.13 -14.52 -12.52
N ILE A 401 0.95 -15.17 -11.37
CA ILE A 401 0.10 -14.67 -10.28
C ILE A 401 0.81 -14.86 -8.94
N GLY A 402 0.63 -13.93 -8.01
CA GLY A 402 1.11 -14.07 -6.63
C GLY A 402 0.34 -13.17 -5.68
N SER A 403 0.69 -13.22 -4.40
CA SER A 403 0.13 -12.32 -3.38
C SER A 403 1.18 -12.00 -2.33
N VAL A 404 1.30 -10.71 -2.01
CA VAL A 404 2.22 -10.22 -0.98
C VAL A 404 1.80 -10.61 0.44
N LYS A 405 0.57 -11.11 0.62
CA LYS A 405 0.09 -11.56 1.94
C LYS A 405 0.89 -12.73 2.48
N ALA A 406 1.50 -13.52 1.60
CA ALA A 406 2.44 -14.57 1.99
C ALA A 406 3.71 -14.01 2.66
N ASN A 407 4.08 -12.76 2.38
CA ASN A 407 5.24 -12.10 2.97
C ASN A 407 4.87 -11.34 4.24
N ILE A 408 3.84 -10.48 4.19
CA ILE A 408 3.57 -9.48 5.25
C ILE A 408 2.25 -9.72 6.01
N GLY A 409 1.57 -10.84 5.74
CA GLY A 409 0.21 -11.06 6.20
C GLY A 409 -0.80 -10.16 5.49
N HIS A 410 -2.05 -10.25 5.92
CA HIS A 410 -3.14 -9.40 5.46
C HIS A 410 -3.11 -8.08 6.23
N THR A 411 -2.61 -7.03 5.60
CA THR A 411 -2.52 -5.67 6.18
C THR A 411 -3.83 -4.87 6.14
N ASP A 412 -4.96 -5.58 6.22
CA ASP A 412 -6.33 -5.06 6.09
C ASP A 412 -6.48 -3.90 5.10
N THR A 413 -6.74 -2.68 5.58
CA THR A 413 -6.98 -1.48 4.78
C THR A 413 -5.78 -1.06 3.93
N ALA A 414 -4.56 -1.41 4.31
CA ALA A 414 -3.33 -1.12 3.57
C ALA A 414 -2.97 -2.18 2.51
N ALA A 415 -3.69 -3.31 2.47
CA ALA A 415 -3.32 -4.47 1.66
C ALA A 415 -3.29 -4.17 0.15
N GLY A 416 -4.21 -3.34 -0.33
CA GLY A 416 -4.29 -2.96 -1.72
C GLY A 416 -3.11 -2.12 -2.20
N ALA A 417 -2.78 -1.05 -1.46
CA ALA A 417 -1.63 -0.21 -1.76
C ALA A 417 -0.30 -0.97 -1.58
N ALA A 418 -0.20 -1.89 -0.61
CA ALA A 418 0.98 -2.76 -0.48
C ALA A 418 1.23 -3.58 -1.76
N GLY A 419 0.19 -4.23 -2.29
CA GLY A 419 0.26 -4.97 -3.55
C GLY A 419 0.62 -4.08 -4.75
N LEU A 420 0.05 -2.87 -4.83
CA LEU A 420 0.39 -1.91 -5.88
C LEU A 420 1.86 -1.49 -5.82
N ILE A 421 2.37 -1.16 -4.64
CA ILE A 421 3.78 -0.78 -4.43
C ILE A 421 4.70 -1.94 -4.81
N LYS A 422 4.37 -3.19 -4.43
CA LYS A 422 5.11 -4.38 -4.89
C LYS A 422 5.19 -4.43 -6.41
N VAL A 423 4.07 -4.23 -7.12
CA VAL A 423 4.03 -4.26 -8.58
C VAL A 423 4.86 -3.11 -9.18
N ALA A 424 4.73 -1.89 -8.66
CA ALA A 424 5.51 -0.73 -9.11
C ALA A 424 7.02 -0.97 -8.95
N LEU A 425 7.46 -1.48 -7.79
CA LEU A 425 8.85 -1.85 -7.53
C LEU A 425 9.31 -3.01 -8.44
N SER A 426 8.45 -3.99 -8.68
CA SER A 426 8.76 -5.13 -9.57
C SER A 426 8.99 -4.67 -11.02
N LEU A 427 8.23 -3.68 -11.51
CA LEU A 427 8.45 -3.08 -12.83
C LEU A 427 9.72 -2.25 -12.87
N HIS A 428 9.93 -1.42 -11.85
CA HIS A 428 11.11 -0.57 -11.71
C HIS A 428 12.40 -1.42 -11.71
N ASN A 429 12.40 -2.52 -10.96
CA ASN A 429 13.53 -3.46 -10.87
C ASN A 429 13.54 -4.52 -11.99
N ARG A 430 12.50 -4.57 -12.82
CA ARG A 430 12.30 -5.57 -13.90
C ARG A 430 12.41 -7.01 -13.40
N GLU A 431 11.79 -7.29 -12.27
CA GLU A 431 11.88 -8.58 -11.60
C GLU A 431 10.56 -8.93 -10.91
N LEU A 432 10.19 -10.21 -10.97
CA LEU A 432 9.07 -10.77 -10.24
C LEU A 432 9.58 -11.53 -9.01
N PRO A 433 9.26 -11.10 -7.78
CA PRO A 433 9.56 -11.87 -6.58
C PRO A 433 8.69 -13.13 -6.50
N ALA A 434 9.16 -14.14 -5.76
CA ALA A 434 8.39 -15.36 -5.52
C ALA A 434 7.14 -15.07 -4.66
N SER A 435 6.04 -15.75 -4.95
CA SER A 435 4.92 -15.89 -4.02
C SER A 435 5.29 -16.95 -2.99
N LEU A 436 5.51 -16.52 -1.74
CA LEU A 436 5.95 -17.41 -0.67
C LEU A 436 4.91 -18.46 -0.31
N ASN A 437 5.37 -19.46 0.46
CA ASN A 437 4.54 -20.52 1.03
C ASN A 437 3.82 -21.37 -0.02
N PHE A 438 4.32 -21.39 -1.26
CA PHE A 438 3.80 -22.17 -2.38
C PHE A 438 4.72 -23.34 -2.72
N THR A 439 4.19 -24.54 -2.69
CA THR A 439 4.85 -25.80 -3.05
C THR A 439 4.10 -26.50 -4.19
N ALA A 440 2.76 -26.54 -4.13
CA ALA A 440 1.92 -27.19 -5.12
C ALA A 440 0.59 -26.45 -5.27
N PRO A 441 -0.02 -26.42 -6.47
CA PRO A 441 -1.28 -25.72 -6.68
C PRO A 441 -2.41 -26.32 -5.85
N ASN A 442 -3.25 -25.45 -5.29
CA ASN A 442 -4.51 -25.84 -4.67
C ASN A 442 -5.37 -26.59 -5.70
N PRO A 443 -5.80 -27.84 -5.44
CA PRO A 443 -6.60 -28.62 -6.40
C PRO A 443 -7.99 -28.00 -6.65
N GLY A 444 -8.49 -27.15 -5.77
CA GLY A 444 -9.69 -26.36 -5.99
C GLY A 444 -9.49 -25.18 -6.95
N CYS A 445 -8.26 -24.71 -7.13
CA CYS A 445 -7.93 -23.70 -8.12
C CYS A 445 -7.71 -24.37 -9.49
N ALA A 446 -8.57 -24.06 -10.45
CA ALA A 446 -8.49 -24.61 -11.81
C ALA A 446 -7.36 -23.96 -12.63
N PHE A 447 -6.10 -24.12 -12.20
CA PHE A 447 -4.93 -23.57 -12.90
C PHE A 447 -4.71 -24.23 -14.26
N GLU A 448 -4.94 -25.54 -14.35
CA GLU A 448 -4.88 -26.27 -15.61
C GLU A 448 -5.88 -25.69 -16.62
N GLY A 449 -5.38 -25.24 -17.76
CA GLY A 449 -6.21 -24.56 -18.77
C GLY A 449 -6.57 -23.11 -18.43
N SER A 450 -6.16 -22.55 -17.29
CA SER A 450 -6.33 -21.11 -17.02
C SER A 450 -5.21 -20.26 -17.64
N PRO A 451 -5.38 -18.93 -17.74
CA PRO A 451 -4.30 -18.02 -18.09
C PRO A 451 -3.13 -17.99 -17.10
N PHE A 452 -3.32 -18.50 -15.88
CA PHE A 452 -2.48 -18.20 -14.74
C PHE A 452 -1.53 -19.34 -14.37
N ARG A 453 -0.35 -18.96 -13.87
CA ARG A 453 0.58 -19.84 -13.14
C ARG A 453 1.10 -19.11 -11.91
N VAL A 454 1.23 -19.79 -10.78
CA VAL A 454 1.78 -19.16 -9.57
C VAL A 454 3.27 -18.84 -9.78
N GLN A 455 3.69 -17.63 -9.40
CA GLN A 455 5.09 -17.20 -9.44
C GLN A 455 5.87 -17.87 -8.31
N ALA A 456 6.23 -19.14 -8.48
CA ALA A 456 6.84 -19.96 -7.42
C ALA A 456 8.29 -19.57 -7.08
N ALA A 457 9.01 -18.93 -8.01
CA ALA A 457 10.40 -18.54 -7.83
C ALA A 457 10.63 -17.11 -8.32
N ARG A 458 11.63 -16.43 -7.77
CA ARG A 458 12.10 -15.14 -8.28
C ARG A 458 12.56 -15.29 -9.74
N ALA A 459 12.16 -14.38 -10.61
CA ALA A 459 12.57 -14.40 -12.01
C ALA A 459 12.63 -12.98 -12.62
N PRO A 460 13.47 -12.74 -13.63
CA PRO A 460 13.41 -11.51 -14.41
C PRO A 460 12.02 -11.29 -15.00
N TRP A 461 11.51 -10.06 -14.93
CA TRP A 461 10.25 -9.69 -15.56
C TRP A 461 10.50 -9.31 -17.02
N LEU A 462 10.49 -10.32 -17.89
CA LEU A 462 10.69 -10.14 -19.33
C LEU A 462 9.38 -9.66 -19.99
N THR A 463 9.45 -8.55 -20.73
CA THR A 463 8.35 -8.10 -21.59
C THR A 463 8.20 -9.03 -22.80
N ALA A 464 6.97 -9.28 -23.25
CA ALA A 464 6.72 -10.09 -24.44
C ALA A 464 7.41 -9.45 -25.67
N GLY A 465 8.39 -10.14 -26.26
CA GLY A 465 9.11 -9.67 -27.45
C GLY A 465 10.59 -10.07 -27.54
N GLY A 466 11.24 -10.47 -26.44
CA GLY A 466 12.55 -11.16 -26.47
C GLY A 466 13.72 -10.45 -27.17
N ARG A 467 13.61 -9.15 -27.53
CA ARG A 467 14.69 -8.38 -28.15
C ARG A 467 15.19 -7.30 -27.20
N GLY A 468 16.36 -7.54 -26.61
CA GLY A 468 17.19 -6.51 -25.95
C GLY A 468 16.61 -5.92 -24.65
N PRO A 469 17.37 -5.02 -23.97
CA PRO A 469 16.77 -4.13 -22.98
C PRO A 469 15.61 -3.42 -23.67
N PRO A 470 14.49 -3.17 -22.98
CA PRO A 470 13.24 -2.76 -23.62
C PRO A 470 13.52 -1.61 -24.58
N SER A 471 13.43 -1.88 -25.88
CA SER A 471 13.23 -0.82 -26.86
C SER A 471 12.04 -0.02 -26.35
N ARG A 472 12.17 1.30 -26.38
CA ARG A 472 11.35 2.36 -25.77
C ARG A 472 9.81 2.29 -25.97
N ALA A 473 9.26 1.20 -26.48
CA ALA A 473 7.83 0.95 -26.66
C ALA A 473 7.34 -0.37 -26.03
N ALA A 474 8.11 -1.03 -25.16
CA ALA A 474 7.58 -2.07 -24.27
C ALA A 474 7.13 -1.42 -22.96
N ARG A 475 6.05 -0.62 -23.01
CA ARG A 475 5.41 0.00 -21.85
C ARG A 475 5.09 -1.08 -20.83
N ALA A 476 5.90 -1.18 -19.78
CA ALA A 476 5.65 -2.01 -18.63
C ALA A 476 4.50 -1.37 -17.84
N SER A 477 3.27 -1.60 -18.30
CA SER A 477 2.07 -1.26 -17.54
C SER A 477 2.12 -2.04 -16.22
N ALA A 478 1.92 -1.33 -15.12
CA ALA A 478 1.56 -1.96 -13.85
C ALA A 478 0.15 -2.52 -14.01
N ARG A 479 0.11 -3.78 -14.44
CA ARG A 479 -1.12 -4.49 -14.75
C ARG A 479 -1.63 -5.18 -13.50
N SER A 480 -1.99 -4.41 -12.47
CA SER A 480 -2.72 -4.95 -11.32
C SER A 480 -4.22 -4.83 -11.59
N ALA A 481 -4.84 -5.89 -12.10
CA ALA A 481 -6.29 -6.05 -11.97
C ALA A 481 -6.60 -6.41 -10.51
N SER A 482 -6.51 -5.43 -9.61
CA SER A 482 -6.96 -5.64 -8.24
C SER A 482 -8.43 -5.29 -8.14
N ALA A 483 -9.26 -6.30 -8.38
CA ALA A 483 -10.66 -6.29 -7.96
C ALA A 483 -10.71 -6.19 -6.45
N ALA A 484 -11.42 -5.21 -5.93
CA ALA A 484 -11.44 -4.93 -4.50
C ALA A 484 -12.84 -5.23 -3.90
N PRO A 485 -13.29 -6.51 -3.84
CA PRO A 485 -14.58 -6.82 -3.26
C PRO A 485 -14.56 -6.56 -1.74
N MET A 486 -15.62 -5.90 -1.26
CA MET A 486 -15.83 -5.58 0.16
C MET A 486 -15.95 -6.87 1.00
N ARG A 487 -15.14 -7.03 2.06
CA ARG A 487 -15.16 -8.18 2.99
C ARG A 487 -15.23 -7.73 4.46
N MET A 488 -16.03 -8.39 5.29
CA MET A 488 -16.07 -8.16 6.76
C MET A 488 -16.32 -9.47 7.54
N SER A 489 -15.35 -10.37 7.67
CA SER A 489 -15.61 -11.73 8.19
C SER A 489 -15.97 -11.80 9.69
N CYS A 490 -17.14 -12.37 10.01
CA CYS A 490 -17.43 -13.09 11.26
C CYS A 490 -18.41 -14.22 10.93
N LEU A 491 -17.94 -15.47 10.97
CA LEU A 491 -18.76 -16.65 10.61
C LEU A 491 -19.57 -17.11 11.83
N ARG A 492 -20.90 -17.01 11.73
CA ARG A 492 -21.80 -17.46 12.79
C ARG A 492 -21.97 -18.98 12.72
N LYS A 493 -21.61 -19.67 13.80
CA LYS A 493 -21.82 -21.12 14.01
C LYS A 493 -23.31 -21.47 13.87
N ARG A 494 -23.68 -22.30 12.88
CA ARG A 494 -24.95 -23.05 12.94
C ARG A 494 -24.81 -24.14 14.00
N ARG A 495 -25.38 -23.96 15.18
CA ARG A 495 -25.60 -25.05 16.14
C ARG A 495 -26.59 -26.05 15.52
N ARG A 496 -26.17 -27.31 15.37
CA ARG A 496 -27.09 -28.42 15.09
C ARG A 496 -27.84 -28.79 16.37
N GLY A 497 -29.17 -28.88 16.27
CA GLY A 497 -30.01 -29.77 17.08
C GLY A 497 -30.91 -29.11 18.15
N ALA A 498 -32.20 -28.93 17.81
CA ALA A 498 -33.36 -29.32 18.65
C ALA A 498 -34.65 -29.21 17.80
N PRO A 499 -35.67 -30.08 18.02
CA PRO A 499 -36.75 -30.31 17.07
C PRO A 499 -37.83 -29.23 17.13
N ALA A 500 -38.56 -29.12 16.01
CA ALA A 500 -39.70 -28.24 15.82
C ALA A 500 -40.80 -28.47 16.86
N ALA A 501 -41.19 -27.38 17.53
CA ALA A 501 -42.48 -27.26 18.20
C ALA A 501 -43.17 -25.99 17.66
N ALA A 502 -44.40 -26.20 17.23
CA ALA A 502 -45.27 -25.25 16.56
C ALA A 502 -45.63 -24.03 17.42
N ALA A 503 -45.82 -22.87 16.77
CA ALA A 503 -46.89 -21.93 17.11
C ALA A 503 -47.10 -20.93 15.97
N ALA A 504 -48.30 -20.98 15.40
CA ALA A 504 -48.84 -19.98 14.50
C ALA A 504 -49.27 -18.70 15.26
N ALA A 505 -49.58 -17.68 14.44
CA ALA A 505 -50.43 -16.52 14.72
C ALA A 505 -49.78 -15.23 15.23
N ALA A 506 -49.69 -14.28 14.29
CA ALA A 506 -50.17 -12.90 14.35
C ALA A 506 -50.59 -12.33 15.72
N ARG A 507 -50.06 -11.13 16.05
CA ARG A 507 -50.82 -9.90 16.36
C ARG A 507 -49.90 -8.75 16.86
N SER A 508 -49.98 -7.62 16.17
CA SER A 508 -49.98 -6.22 16.67
C SER A 508 -49.08 -5.81 17.85
N CYS A 509 -48.05 -5.00 17.59
CA CYS A 509 -48.00 -3.55 17.85
C CYS A 509 -46.84 -2.95 17.06
#